data_AF-A0A7Y4AJ04-F1
#
_entry.id   AF-A0A7Y4AJ04-F1
#
_cell.length_a   1.000
_cell.length_b   1.000
_cell.length_c   1.000
_cell.angle_alpha   90.00
_cell.angle_beta   90.00
_cell.angle_gamma   90.00
#
_symmetry.space_group_name_H-M   'P 1'
#
loop_
_entity.id
_entity.type
_entity.pdbx_description
1 polymer ?
#
loop_
_entity_poly.entity_id
_entity_poly.type
_entity_poly.pdbx_seq_one_letter_code
_entity_poly.pdbx_strand_id
1 'polypeptide(L)'
;MKSNNEQYSITIKVVSKMDAHRSTYTEAQLRNADIVMAPERLGAMHQNRISFVRTLIRKMAQQQWKVTKHEWQLCPRGFGHVIYKLATPNHVYHLVVFCDEIADDERNDRVIAEKWDVTFALVYGDVDVSLLEQLRANVPLQEAGRNPNNVLVLARANKSVRVFEHIVSHLAKGVQPTTDELAEVGYILRTTAVYGNGKFGIADFKILENNPDFNQSFSAQMCAVYMLREFSLDWVHYLAEQQGGEAAIPLHRGLQRYLGVGNATGLGMAPYLINHPSVVDQWMTTRETALAAVLACESEPALYDSLQSLIQKGISHLEQVITINEHQKELNAIAVHDLKQLNSKFDSFMSTNIESSPTSNPNQNQSYRSTWNDLVNKTQHMSLEAQEILLSCLMELYPELVDAHQDNMNCDETLFLPSGKKIQDLLVTLEENYGWAINTDFTKPDNNYWFWYRSQDKEEPRLGVRGEEPGEERELPLDIGRQAYRLYHALQEHAPELSLAEFLIQRPKYRAIARRVWTLGHKAMGDIQMNVLHQSSLPMHLLRCKLAVFGATKFDPRSDRWVRVTFFQGAPLLDEISEGEWLFPLLPSKLELGQQQQHQQHQGIVPGEEL
;
A
#
# COMPACT_ATOMS: atom_id res chain seq x y z
N MET A 1 -50.21 -29.22 48.37
CA MET A 1 -51.09 -29.73 47.30
C MET A 1 -50.95 -28.79 46.10
N LYS A 2 -50.91 -29.38 44.90
CA LYS A 2 -50.89 -28.78 43.53
C LYS A 2 -51.85 -27.57 43.43
N SER A 3 -51.72 -26.58 42.57
CA SER A 3 -51.14 -26.38 41.23
C SER A 3 -51.19 -24.87 40.94
N ASN A 4 -50.37 -24.33 40.03
CA ASN A 4 -50.81 -23.22 39.16
C ASN A 4 -49.91 -23.12 37.93
N ASN A 5 -50.57 -23.14 36.77
CA ASN A 5 -50.06 -23.04 35.42
C ASN A 5 -51.10 -22.18 34.68
N GLU A 6 -50.74 -20.99 34.18
CA GLU A 6 -51.55 -20.15 33.27
C GLU A 6 -50.62 -19.02 32.76
N GLN A 7 -50.10 -19.09 31.52
CA GLN A 7 -50.68 -18.56 30.28
C GLN A 7 -51.21 -17.12 30.38
N TYR A 8 -50.47 -16.17 29.80
CA TYR A 8 -50.97 -14.84 29.45
C TYR A 8 -50.77 -14.56 27.96
N SER A 9 -51.89 -14.45 27.26
CA SER A 9 -52.06 -13.94 25.89
C SER A 9 -51.74 -12.45 25.81
N ILE A 10 -51.09 -12.03 24.72
CA ILE A 10 -50.94 -10.61 24.36
C ILE A 10 -51.82 -10.29 23.15
N THR A 11 -52.69 -9.29 23.36
CA THR A 11 -53.67 -8.76 22.41
C THR A 11 -53.00 -7.94 21.31
N ILE A 12 -53.36 -8.22 20.06
CA ILE A 12 -52.95 -7.49 18.87
C ILE A 12 -53.71 -6.16 18.79
N LYS A 13 -52.98 -5.05 18.68
CA LYS A 13 -53.51 -3.75 18.23
C LYS A 13 -52.84 -3.40 16.91
N VAL A 14 -53.64 -3.39 15.84
CA VAL A 14 -53.26 -2.92 14.51
C VAL A 14 -53.29 -1.40 14.50
N VAL A 15 -52.18 -0.77 14.11
CA VAL A 15 -52.14 0.61 13.58
C VAL A 15 -51.27 0.60 12.33
N SER A 16 -51.76 1.24 11.28
CA SER A 16 -51.30 1.09 9.89
C SER A 16 -50.43 2.25 9.41
N LYS A 17 -49.50 1.92 8.49
CA LYS A 17 -48.89 2.70 7.39
C LYS A 17 -47.77 3.72 7.67
N MET A 18 -46.78 3.65 6.76
CA MET A 18 -45.65 4.56 6.43
C MET A 18 -44.44 4.49 7.39
N ASP A 19 -43.18 4.24 7.00
CA ASP A 19 -42.49 4.30 5.71
C ASP A 19 -41.59 3.08 5.48
N ALA A 20 -41.63 2.50 4.29
CA ALA A 20 -40.70 1.47 3.87
C ALA A 20 -39.46 2.13 3.25
N HIS A 21 -38.43 2.35 4.07
CA HIS A 21 -37.06 2.40 3.54
C HIS A 21 -36.77 1.04 2.92
N ARG A 22 -36.91 0.94 1.58
CA ARG A 22 -36.41 -0.19 0.81
C ARG A 22 -34.89 -0.22 0.95
N SER A 23 -34.41 -1.03 1.87
CA SER A 23 -33.04 -1.54 1.83
C SER A 23 -32.89 -2.38 0.55
N THR A 24 -32.35 -1.78 -0.50
CA THR A 24 -31.81 -2.48 -1.67
C THR A 24 -30.37 -2.87 -1.37
N TYR A 25 -30.17 -3.83 -0.46
CA TYR A 25 -28.88 -4.53 -0.40
C TYR A 25 -28.90 -5.61 -1.47
N THR A 26 -28.58 -5.24 -2.70
CA THR A 26 -28.05 -6.21 -3.65
C THR A 26 -26.67 -6.56 -3.12
N GLU A 27 -26.46 -7.78 -2.62
CA GLU A 27 -25.11 -8.23 -2.26
C GLU A 27 -24.24 -8.13 -3.51
N ALA A 28 -23.35 -7.14 -3.53
CA ALA A 28 -22.51 -6.88 -4.68
C ALA A 28 -21.53 -8.04 -4.86
N GLN A 29 -21.51 -8.62 -6.05
CA GLN A 29 -20.70 -9.81 -6.33
C GLN A 29 -19.21 -9.43 -6.44
N LEU A 30 -18.36 -10.07 -5.64
CA LEU A 30 -16.91 -9.92 -5.73
C LEU A 30 -16.40 -10.54 -7.05
N ARG A 31 -15.30 -9.98 -7.59
CA ARG A 31 -14.56 -10.64 -8.68
C ARG A 31 -13.98 -11.96 -8.17
N ASN A 32 -13.87 -12.95 -9.06
CA ASN A 32 -13.33 -14.27 -8.73
C ASN A 32 -11.89 -14.16 -8.20
N ALA A 33 -11.57 -14.91 -7.14
CA ALA A 33 -10.23 -15.03 -6.57
C ALA A 33 -9.17 -15.41 -7.61
N ASP A 34 -9.50 -16.26 -8.59
CA ASP A 34 -8.59 -16.63 -9.70
C ASP A 34 -8.13 -15.42 -10.53
N ILE A 35 -8.96 -14.37 -10.59
CA ILE A 35 -8.61 -13.12 -11.28
C ILE A 35 -7.82 -12.21 -10.33
N VAL A 36 -8.33 -12.01 -9.10
CA VAL A 36 -7.78 -11.03 -8.15
C VAL A 36 -6.42 -11.47 -7.60
N MET A 37 -6.28 -12.76 -7.29
CA MET A 37 -5.09 -13.34 -6.64
C MET A 37 -4.05 -13.85 -7.65
N ALA A 38 -4.28 -13.63 -8.95
CA ALA A 38 -3.28 -13.86 -9.99
C ALA A 38 -2.09 -12.89 -9.82
N PRO A 39 -0.84 -13.37 -9.91
CA PRO A 39 0.35 -12.53 -9.70
C PRO A 39 0.37 -11.28 -10.57
N GLU A 40 0.07 -11.40 -11.85
CA GLU A 40 0.11 -10.30 -12.82
C GLU A 40 -0.90 -9.21 -12.43
N ARG A 41 -2.11 -9.61 -12.00
CA ARG A 41 -3.15 -8.70 -11.51
C ARG A 41 -2.70 -7.97 -10.25
N LEU A 42 -2.20 -8.72 -9.25
CA LEU A 42 -1.66 -8.17 -8.01
C LEU A 42 -0.50 -7.20 -8.27
N GLY A 43 0.34 -7.51 -9.27
CA GLY A 43 1.45 -6.66 -9.68
C GLY A 43 1.02 -5.40 -10.44
N ALA A 44 -0.15 -5.38 -11.07
CA ALA A 44 -0.67 -4.20 -11.77
C ALA A 44 -1.35 -3.19 -10.85
N MET A 45 -1.56 -3.52 -9.57
CA MET A 45 -2.29 -2.67 -8.63
C MET A 45 -1.66 -1.29 -8.44
N HIS A 46 -2.53 -0.30 -8.24
CA HIS A 46 -2.19 1.06 -7.82
C HIS A 46 -2.76 1.35 -6.43
N GLN A 47 -2.25 2.42 -5.80
CA GLN A 47 -2.87 2.94 -4.59
C GLN A 47 -4.33 3.36 -4.86
N ASN A 48 -5.17 3.29 -3.83
CA ASN A 48 -6.55 3.74 -3.87
C ASN A 48 -6.93 4.34 -2.49
N ARG A 49 -8.18 4.78 -2.33
CA ARG A 49 -8.69 5.39 -1.10
C ARG A 49 -8.36 4.66 0.20
N ILE A 50 -8.39 3.32 0.21
CA ILE A 50 -8.18 2.54 1.45
C ILE A 50 -6.71 2.10 1.63
N SER A 51 -5.80 2.56 0.76
CA SER A 51 -4.36 2.37 0.98
C SER A 51 -3.91 3.04 2.29
N PHE A 52 -2.93 2.46 2.98
CA PHE A 52 -2.61 2.86 4.36
C PHE A 52 -2.19 4.32 4.53
N VAL A 53 -1.38 4.85 3.61
CA VAL A 53 -1.02 6.28 3.61
C VAL A 53 -2.24 7.19 3.42
N ARG A 54 -3.25 6.74 2.67
CA ARG A 54 -4.47 7.52 2.36
C ARG A 54 -5.38 7.57 3.58
N THR A 55 -5.65 6.41 4.16
CA THR A 55 -6.41 6.28 5.40
C THR A 55 -5.77 7.04 6.55
N LEU A 56 -4.44 6.98 6.69
CA LEU A 56 -3.72 7.73 7.71
C LEU A 56 -3.93 9.25 7.59
N ILE A 57 -3.74 9.82 6.39
CA ILE A 57 -3.90 11.27 6.19
C ILE A 57 -5.33 11.72 6.45
N ARG A 58 -6.33 10.95 6.01
CA ARG A 58 -7.73 11.22 6.36
C ARG A 58 -7.97 11.16 7.87
N LYS A 59 -7.44 10.15 8.56
CA LYS A 59 -7.55 10.04 10.01
C LYS A 59 -6.93 11.24 10.72
N MET A 60 -5.74 11.67 10.28
CA MET A 60 -5.08 12.88 10.78
C MET A 60 -5.96 14.13 10.60
N ALA A 61 -6.61 14.26 9.43
CA ALA A 61 -7.53 15.35 9.15
C ALA A 61 -8.78 15.30 10.05
N GLN A 62 -9.48 14.17 10.10
CA GLN A 62 -10.70 13.99 10.88
C GLN A 62 -10.49 14.23 12.37
N GLN A 63 -9.36 13.75 12.88
CA GLN A 63 -9.00 13.87 14.29
C GLN A 63 -8.18 15.12 14.60
N GLN A 64 -7.95 15.99 13.62
CA GLN A 64 -7.23 17.27 13.77
C GLN A 64 -5.88 17.09 14.45
N TRP A 65 -5.12 16.06 14.04
CA TRP A 65 -3.78 15.80 14.56
C TRP A 65 -2.87 16.99 14.27
N LYS A 66 -2.00 17.32 15.21
CA LYS A 66 -1.09 18.47 15.09
C LYS A 66 0.35 18.04 15.19
N VAL A 67 1.15 18.46 14.23
CA VAL A 67 2.60 18.26 14.24
C VAL A 67 3.27 19.62 14.41
N THR A 68 4.18 19.74 15.37
CA THR A 68 4.95 20.97 15.63
C THR A 68 6.43 20.66 15.75
N LYS A 69 7.27 21.64 15.37
CA LYS A 69 8.72 21.60 15.62
C LYS A 69 8.94 21.81 17.11
N HIS A 70 9.32 20.76 17.83
CA HIS A 70 9.52 20.81 19.28
C HIS A 70 10.94 21.28 19.62
N GLU A 71 11.94 20.74 18.93
CA GLU A 71 13.34 21.08 19.14
C GLU A 71 14.09 21.06 17.80
N TRP A 72 14.93 22.07 17.55
CA TRP A 72 15.75 22.18 16.33
C TRP A 72 17.20 22.49 16.72
N GLN A 73 18.06 21.47 16.69
CA GLN A 73 19.48 21.55 17.08
C GLN A 73 20.37 21.09 15.93
N LEU A 74 20.21 21.72 14.76
CA LEU A 74 21.11 21.54 13.63
C LEU A 74 22.16 22.65 13.61
N CYS A 75 23.43 22.30 13.39
CA CYS A 75 24.46 23.28 13.10
C CYS A 75 24.24 23.94 11.71
N PRO A 76 24.96 25.00 11.34
CA PRO A 76 24.82 25.65 10.02
C PRO A 76 25.04 24.72 8.82
N ARG A 77 25.76 23.60 9.03
CA ARG A 77 25.98 22.56 8.01
C ARG A 77 24.84 21.53 7.93
N GLY A 78 23.84 21.63 8.81
CA GLY A 78 22.66 20.77 8.85
C GLY A 78 22.83 19.46 9.61
N PHE A 79 23.84 19.34 10.48
CA PHE A 79 24.09 18.15 11.31
C PHE A 79 23.67 18.37 12.75
N GLY A 80 23.19 17.32 13.43
CA GLY A 80 22.67 17.39 14.79
C GLY A 80 21.38 16.60 14.94
N HIS A 81 20.39 17.14 15.65
CA HIS A 81 19.09 16.49 15.81
C HIS A 81 17.91 17.46 15.74
N VAL A 82 16.76 16.91 15.41
CA VAL A 82 15.46 17.61 15.38
C VAL A 82 14.42 16.71 16.05
N ILE A 83 13.50 17.32 16.79
CA ILE A 83 12.36 16.64 17.39
C ILE A 83 11.07 17.30 16.89
N TYR A 84 10.20 16.50 16.29
CA TYR A 84 8.82 16.91 16.02
C TYR A 84 7.90 16.31 17.07
N LYS A 85 6.95 17.09 17.56
CA LYS A 85 5.87 16.64 18.43
C LYS A 85 4.61 16.43 17.61
N LEU A 86 4.10 15.20 17.62
CA LEU A 86 2.79 14.84 17.12
C LEU A 86 1.82 14.74 18.31
N ALA A 87 0.80 15.59 18.31
CA ALA A 87 -0.31 15.54 19.25
C ALA A 87 -1.56 15.00 18.54
N THR A 88 -2.12 13.92 19.08
CA THR A 88 -3.42 13.36 18.68
C THR A 88 -4.45 13.66 19.78
N PRO A 89 -5.75 13.35 19.58
CA PRO A 89 -6.74 13.45 20.65
C PRO A 89 -6.43 12.54 21.85
N ASN A 90 -5.68 11.46 21.65
CA ASN A 90 -5.47 10.42 22.66
C ASN A 90 -4.08 10.48 23.29
N HIS A 91 -3.04 10.80 22.50
CA HIS A 91 -1.66 10.67 22.94
C HIS A 91 -0.73 11.72 22.31
N VAL A 92 0.49 11.77 22.84
CA VAL A 92 1.62 12.52 22.29
C VAL A 92 2.69 11.54 21.83
N TYR A 93 3.29 11.85 20.69
CA TYR A 93 4.40 11.11 20.10
C TYR A 93 5.49 12.08 19.69
N HIS A 94 6.75 11.68 19.81
CA HIS A 94 7.89 12.44 19.31
C HIS A 94 8.55 11.69 18.15
N LEU A 95 8.76 12.36 17.02
CA LEU A 95 9.70 11.90 16.00
C LEU A 95 11.06 12.55 16.27
N VAL A 96 12.04 11.75 16.67
CA VAL A 96 13.43 12.18 16.85
C VAL A 96 14.21 11.85 15.59
N VAL A 97 14.85 12.84 14.99
CA VAL A 97 15.64 12.72 13.76
C VAL A 97 17.08 13.11 14.05
N PHE A 98 18.02 12.21 13.76
CA PHE A 98 19.45 12.44 13.85
C PHE A 98 20.02 12.62 12.43
N CYS A 99 20.83 13.66 12.26
CA CYS A 99 21.44 14.04 10.98
C CYS A 99 22.96 13.99 11.12
N ASP A 100 23.58 13.00 10.47
CA ASP A 100 25.00 12.72 10.62
C ASP A 100 25.80 13.21 9.40
N GLU A 101 27.04 13.60 9.66
CA GLU A 101 28.01 13.86 8.58
C GLU A 101 28.62 12.54 8.12
N ILE A 102 28.55 12.32 6.81
CA ILE A 102 29.09 11.12 6.17
C ILE A 102 29.92 11.56 4.98
N ALA A 103 31.12 10.96 4.84
CA ALA A 103 31.96 11.16 3.68
C ALA A 103 31.35 10.51 2.43
N ASP A 104 31.60 11.08 1.26
CA ASP A 104 30.94 10.63 0.02
C ASP A 104 31.23 9.15 -0.32
N ASP A 105 32.41 8.65 0.03
CA ASP A 105 32.85 7.27 -0.16
C ASP A 105 32.24 6.29 0.86
N GLU A 106 31.74 6.78 1.99
CA GLU A 106 31.02 5.99 3.00
C GLU A 106 29.53 5.86 2.70
N ARG A 107 28.97 6.66 1.78
CA ARG A 107 27.54 6.59 1.42
C ARG A 107 27.24 5.33 0.62
N ASN A 108 26.51 4.42 1.25
CA ASN A 108 26.00 3.22 0.59
C ASN A 108 24.47 3.18 0.63
N ASP A 109 23.89 2.98 -0.54
CA ASP A 109 22.45 2.98 -0.77
C ASP A 109 21.75 1.66 -0.37
N ARG A 110 22.51 0.71 0.18
CA ARG A 110 22.04 -0.62 0.60
C ARG A 110 21.58 -0.62 2.06
N VAL A 111 20.68 -1.56 2.36
CA VAL A 111 20.20 -1.85 3.73
C VAL A 111 21.35 -2.27 4.66
N ILE A 112 22.44 -2.79 4.12
CA ILE A 112 23.63 -3.23 4.89
C ILE A 112 24.70 -2.14 5.06
N ALA A 113 24.39 -0.88 4.75
CA ALA A 113 25.31 0.21 5.05
C ALA A 113 25.58 0.29 6.57
N GLU A 114 26.64 0.96 6.99
CA GLU A 114 26.94 1.20 8.41
C GLU A 114 26.59 2.63 8.84
N LYS A 115 26.40 3.54 7.87
CA LYS A 115 26.08 4.95 8.09
C LYS A 115 24.99 5.41 7.13
N TRP A 116 24.15 6.34 7.58
CA TRP A 116 23.06 6.94 6.82
C TRP A 116 22.95 8.43 7.12
N ASP A 117 22.64 9.26 6.12
CA ASP A 117 22.58 10.71 6.33
C ASP A 117 21.56 11.09 7.43
N VAL A 118 20.52 10.26 7.58
CA VAL A 118 19.47 10.42 8.57
C VAL A 118 19.12 9.08 9.21
N THR A 119 19.03 9.07 10.54
CA THR A 119 18.32 8.02 11.29
C THR A 119 17.23 8.62 12.15
N PHE A 120 16.14 7.89 12.38
CA PHE A 120 15.01 8.45 13.11
C PHE A 120 14.22 7.40 13.89
N ALA A 121 13.55 7.87 14.94
CA ALA A 121 12.72 7.07 15.81
C ALA A 121 11.39 7.79 16.12
N LEU A 122 10.26 7.08 15.99
CA LEU A 122 8.96 7.53 16.49
C LEU A 122 8.75 6.95 17.88
N VAL A 123 8.58 7.82 18.87
CA VAL A 123 8.51 7.47 20.30
C VAL A 123 7.10 7.75 20.82
N TYR A 124 6.55 6.82 21.59
CA TYR A 124 5.33 7.03 22.37
C TYR A 124 5.66 7.82 23.64
N GLY A 125 5.06 9.01 23.77
CA GLY A 125 5.34 9.97 24.84
C GLY A 125 6.37 11.04 24.46
N ASP A 126 6.61 11.95 25.40
CA ASP A 126 7.65 12.97 25.28
C ASP A 126 9.05 12.34 25.44
N VAL A 127 10.06 13.01 24.88
CA VAL A 127 11.47 12.60 24.95
C VAL A 127 12.21 13.55 25.88
N ASP A 128 12.61 13.05 27.04
CA ASP A 128 13.48 13.78 27.95
C ASP A 128 14.96 13.68 27.52
N VAL A 129 15.84 14.42 28.20
CA VAL A 129 17.29 14.46 27.89
C VAL A 129 17.94 13.08 28.04
N SER A 130 17.52 12.28 29.02
CA SER A 130 18.09 10.95 29.25
C SER A 130 17.72 10.00 28.10
N LEU A 131 16.46 10.01 27.68
CA LEU A 131 15.98 9.22 26.56
C LEU A 131 16.60 9.71 25.25
N LEU A 132 16.73 11.02 25.03
CA LEU A 132 17.38 11.57 23.85
C LEU A 132 18.81 11.05 23.69
N GLU A 133 19.61 11.07 24.77
CA GLU A 133 20.99 10.57 24.73
C GLU A 133 21.06 9.04 24.54
N GLN A 134 20.11 8.29 25.10
CA GLN A 134 19.98 6.85 24.81
C GLN A 134 19.68 6.60 23.33
N LEU A 135 18.74 7.35 22.75
CA LEU A 135 18.38 7.25 21.34
C LEU A 135 19.56 7.64 20.45
N ARG A 136 20.27 8.72 20.78
CA ARG A 136 21.46 9.17 20.05
C ARG A 136 22.53 8.09 19.99
N ALA A 137 22.74 7.38 21.10
CA ALA A 137 23.74 6.32 21.18
C ALA A 137 23.32 5.01 20.45
N ASN A 138 22.02 4.76 20.22
CA ASN A 138 21.53 3.46 19.79
C ASN A 138 20.78 3.44 18.46
N VAL A 139 20.06 4.51 18.10
CA VAL A 139 19.29 4.59 16.85
C VAL A 139 20.21 4.51 15.63
N PRO A 140 21.36 5.22 15.57
CA PRO A 140 22.29 5.09 14.44
C PRO A 140 22.92 3.70 14.29
N LEU A 141 23.06 2.94 15.39
CA LEU A 141 23.69 1.61 15.38
C LEU A 141 22.82 0.50 14.77
N GLN A 142 21.51 0.74 14.60
CA GLN A 142 20.57 -0.20 13.97
C GLN A 142 20.65 -1.61 14.59
N GLU A 143 21.08 -2.63 13.82
CA GLU A 143 21.25 -4.01 14.26
C GLU A 143 22.09 -4.17 15.54
N ALA A 144 23.11 -3.32 15.72
CA ALA A 144 23.98 -3.33 16.90
C ALA A 144 23.41 -2.53 18.09
N GLY A 145 22.44 -1.64 17.85
CA GLY A 145 21.84 -0.79 18.89
C GLY A 145 20.69 -1.45 19.62
N ARG A 146 20.39 -0.98 20.83
CA ARG A 146 19.20 -1.40 21.59
C ARG A 146 18.42 -0.20 22.08
N ASN A 147 17.12 -0.20 21.82
CA ASN A 147 16.24 0.93 22.08
C ASN A 147 15.14 0.53 23.08
N PRO A 148 14.57 1.50 23.82
CA PRO A 148 13.51 1.21 24.76
C PRO A 148 12.19 0.84 24.06
N ASN A 149 11.32 0.15 24.79
CA ASN A 149 10.07 -0.41 24.28
C ASN A 149 8.95 0.63 24.01
N ASN A 150 9.19 1.91 24.30
CA ASN A 150 8.32 3.02 23.88
C ASN A 150 8.72 3.59 22.51
N VAL A 151 9.82 3.15 21.90
CA VAL A 151 10.12 3.43 20.50
C VAL A 151 9.19 2.57 19.65
N LEU A 152 8.26 3.17 18.93
CA LEU A 152 7.30 2.46 18.07
C LEU A 152 7.89 2.14 16.70
N VAL A 153 8.67 3.09 16.16
CA VAL A 153 9.28 2.97 14.83
C VAL A 153 10.73 3.35 14.92
N LEU A 154 11.58 2.59 14.24
CA LEU A 154 12.99 2.93 14.01
C LEU A 154 13.30 2.79 12.52
N ALA A 155 13.98 3.77 11.94
CA ALA A 155 14.23 3.81 10.52
C ALA A 155 15.46 4.63 10.16
N ARG A 156 15.83 4.57 8.88
CA ARG A 156 16.99 5.28 8.32
C ARG A 156 16.75 5.69 6.88
N ALA A 157 17.41 6.78 6.47
CA ALA A 157 17.29 7.35 5.15
C ALA A 157 18.59 8.01 4.66
N ASN A 158 18.77 8.00 3.34
CA ASN A 158 19.85 8.72 2.67
C ASN A 158 19.30 9.88 1.84
N LYS A 159 20.13 10.89 1.60
CA LYS A 159 19.83 11.97 0.67
C LYS A 159 19.82 11.43 -0.76
N SER A 160 18.85 11.88 -1.55
CA SER A 160 19.04 11.90 -3.01
C SER A 160 19.98 13.07 -3.33
N VAL A 161 21.29 12.82 -3.29
CA VAL A 161 22.34 13.85 -3.31
C VAL A 161 22.10 14.90 -4.40
N ARG A 162 21.90 14.46 -5.65
CA ARG A 162 21.66 15.36 -6.80
C ARG A 162 20.44 16.26 -6.60
N VAL A 163 19.30 15.70 -6.19
CA VAL A 163 18.07 16.49 -5.96
C VAL A 163 18.21 17.41 -4.75
N PHE A 164 18.85 16.92 -3.70
CA PHE A 164 19.08 17.67 -2.46
C PHE A 164 19.91 18.93 -2.75
N GLU A 165 21.06 18.79 -3.39
CA GLU A 165 21.95 19.90 -3.75
C GLU A 165 21.31 20.85 -4.75
N HIS A 166 20.56 20.31 -5.73
CA HIS A 166 19.84 21.11 -6.71
C HIS A 166 18.82 22.03 -6.03
N ILE A 167 18.01 21.49 -5.12
CA ILE A 167 17.02 22.29 -4.36
C ILE A 167 17.72 23.34 -3.51
N VAL A 168 18.66 22.94 -2.63
CA VAL A 168 19.33 23.87 -1.71
C VAL A 168 20.01 25.01 -2.46
N SER A 169 20.77 24.69 -3.52
CA SER A 169 21.53 25.70 -4.27
C SER A 169 20.66 26.66 -5.07
N HIS A 170 19.48 26.24 -5.57
CA HIS A 170 18.55 27.11 -6.28
C HIS A 170 17.81 28.03 -5.31
N LEU A 171 17.27 27.44 -4.23
CA LEU A 171 16.54 28.19 -3.23
C LEU A 171 17.43 29.24 -2.55
N ALA A 172 18.69 28.92 -2.25
CA ALA A 172 19.66 29.86 -1.69
C ALA A 172 19.97 31.05 -2.61
N LYS A 173 19.75 30.92 -3.92
CA LYS A 173 19.94 31.97 -4.92
C LYS A 173 18.66 32.75 -5.23
N GLY A 174 17.56 32.46 -4.54
CA GLY A 174 16.27 33.09 -4.80
C GLY A 174 15.56 32.56 -6.06
N VAL A 175 15.84 31.33 -6.48
CA VAL A 175 15.27 30.73 -7.70
C VAL A 175 14.65 29.36 -7.38
N GLN A 176 13.54 29.02 -8.05
CA GLN A 176 12.93 27.70 -7.92
C GLN A 176 13.73 26.63 -8.69
N PRO A 177 13.84 25.39 -8.18
CA PRO A 177 14.50 24.30 -8.89
C PRO A 177 13.72 23.89 -10.15
N THR A 178 14.43 23.35 -11.13
CA THR A 178 13.82 22.83 -12.37
C THR A 178 12.96 21.58 -12.12
N THR A 179 11.81 21.49 -12.78
CA THR A 179 10.88 20.36 -12.64
C THR A 179 11.44 19.03 -13.12
N ASP A 180 12.30 19.06 -14.15
CA ASP A 180 12.83 17.85 -14.79
C ASP A 180 13.75 17.08 -13.85
N GLU A 181 14.62 17.78 -13.12
CA GLU A 181 15.49 17.20 -12.08
C GLU A 181 14.66 16.58 -10.93
N LEU A 182 13.56 17.24 -10.55
CA LEU A 182 12.68 16.71 -9.51
C LEU A 182 11.87 15.51 -9.99
N ALA A 183 11.49 15.44 -11.28
CA ALA A 183 10.73 14.32 -11.83
C ALA A 183 11.54 13.02 -11.91
N GLU A 184 12.84 13.12 -12.19
CA GLU A 184 13.76 11.97 -12.32
C GLU A 184 13.80 11.12 -11.05
N VAL A 185 13.72 11.76 -9.86
CA VAL A 185 13.78 11.06 -8.57
C VAL A 185 12.47 11.14 -7.79
N GLY A 186 11.89 12.34 -7.64
CA GLY A 186 10.62 12.57 -6.95
C GLY A 186 10.68 12.61 -5.41
N TYR A 187 11.85 12.64 -4.79
CA TYR A 187 12.03 12.72 -3.34
C TYR A 187 13.37 13.35 -2.94
N ILE A 188 13.41 13.95 -1.74
CA ILE A 188 14.62 14.51 -1.11
C ILE A 188 15.36 13.42 -0.33
N LEU A 189 14.62 12.64 0.47
CA LEU A 189 15.14 11.53 1.26
C LEU A 189 14.58 10.20 0.74
N ARG A 190 15.41 9.17 0.85
CA ARG A 190 15.06 7.79 0.52
C ARG A 190 15.27 6.89 1.73
N THR A 191 14.19 6.31 2.22
CA THR A 191 14.27 5.28 3.27
C THR A 191 14.84 3.97 2.70
N THR A 192 15.66 3.29 3.49
CA THR A 192 16.16 1.95 3.16
C THR A 192 15.55 0.87 4.05
N ALA A 193 15.05 1.24 5.24
CA ALA A 193 14.28 0.36 6.11
C ALA A 193 13.42 1.16 7.08
N VAL A 194 12.23 0.63 7.38
CA VAL A 194 11.31 1.18 8.38
C VAL A 194 10.80 0.01 9.23
N TYR A 195 11.17 -0.01 10.50
CA TYR A 195 10.91 -1.11 11.42
C TYR A 195 9.92 -0.71 12.50
N GLY A 196 9.03 -1.63 12.89
CA GLY A 196 8.09 -1.45 13.99
C GLY A 196 7.49 -2.78 14.41
N ASN A 197 8.37 -3.75 14.67
CA ASN A 197 8.04 -5.16 14.90
C ASN A 197 8.87 -5.78 16.03
N GLY A 198 9.33 -4.98 17.01
CA GLY A 198 10.18 -5.44 18.11
C GLY A 198 11.66 -5.63 17.79
N LYS A 199 12.08 -5.53 16.52
CA LYS A 199 13.51 -5.58 16.14
C LYS A 199 14.28 -4.47 16.88
N PHE A 200 15.52 -4.74 17.28
CA PHE A 200 16.37 -3.79 18.05
C PHE A 200 15.88 -3.46 19.46
N GLY A 201 14.91 -4.21 20.00
CA GLY A 201 14.34 -3.96 21.33
C GLY A 201 13.25 -2.88 21.37
N ILE A 202 12.87 -2.34 20.21
CA ILE A 202 11.74 -1.40 20.09
C ILE A 202 10.41 -2.09 20.47
N ALA A 203 9.32 -1.34 20.48
CA ALA A 203 7.98 -1.85 20.76
C ALA A 203 7.62 -3.07 19.88
N ASP A 204 7.03 -4.08 20.51
CA ASP A 204 6.34 -5.17 19.81
C ASP A 204 5.02 -4.65 19.22
N PHE A 205 4.59 -5.23 18.09
CA PHE A 205 3.31 -4.95 17.45
C PHE A 205 2.12 -5.07 18.40
N LYS A 206 2.21 -5.95 19.42
CA LYS A 206 1.11 -6.13 20.40
C LYS A 206 0.71 -4.83 21.12
N ILE A 207 1.63 -3.88 21.28
CA ILE A 207 1.34 -2.57 21.89
C ILE A 207 0.42 -1.73 20.99
N LEU A 208 0.49 -1.92 19.67
CA LEU A 208 -0.31 -1.17 18.69
C LEU A 208 -1.73 -1.71 18.54
N GLU A 209 -1.99 -2.98 18.86
CA GLU A 209 -3.29 -3.64 18.65
C GLU A 209 -4.48 -2.84 19.23
N ASN A 210 -4.31 -2.24 20.41
CA ASN A 210 -5.34 -1.44 21.08
C ASN A 210 -5.00 0.06 21.11
N ASN A 211 -4.01 0.51 20.33
CA ASN A 211 -3.65 1.93 20.28
C ASN A 211 -4.69 2.70 19.44
N PRO A 212 -5.41 3.69 20.01
CA PRO A 212 -6.49 4.38 19.29
C PRO A 212 -5.99 5.21 18.09
N ASP A 213 -4.70 5.58 18.08
CA ASP A 213 -4.09 6.36 17.00
C ASP A 213 -3.51 5.44 15.91
N PHE A 214 -2.87 4.33 16.30
CA PHE A 214 -2.07 3.47 15.42
C PHE A 214 -2.46 1.97 15.41
N ASN A 215 -3.74 1.65 15.65
CA ASN A 215 -4.24 0.26 15.59
C ASN A 215 -4.30 -0.33 14.17
N GLN A 216 -4.28 0.48 13.11
CA GLN A 216 -4.29 -0.02 11.74
C GLN A 216 -2.91 -0.52 11.31
N SER A 217 -2.90 -1.55 10.46
CA SER A 217 -1.71 -2.11 9.82
C SER A 217 -0.74 -1.03 9.31
N PHE A 218 0.51 -1.07 9.78
CA PHE A 218 1.61 -0.17 9.40
C PHE A 218 1.39 1.35 9.66
N SER A 219 0.32 1.75 10.36
CA SER A 219 -0.04 3.17 10.51
C SER A 219 1.02 4.01 11.24
N ALA A 220 1.66 3.48 12.29
CA ALA A 220 2.77 4.16 12.98
C ALA A 220 3.97 4.37 12.05
N GLN A 221 4.33 3.35 11.26
CA GLN A 221 5.43 3.40 10.30
C GLN A 221 5.15 4.42 9.20
N MET A 222 3.93 4.44 8.66
CA MET A 222 3.51 5.42 7.66
C MET A 222 3.52 6.85 8.23
N CYS A 223 3.11 7.03 9.48
CA CYS A 223 3.17 8.33 10.15
C CYS A 223 4.61 8.83 10.32
N ALA A 224 5.52 7.97 10.74
CA ALA A 224 6.94 8.31 10.84
C ALA A 224 7.53 8.73 9.49
N VAL A 225 7.16 8.04 8.40
CA VAL A 225 7.59 8.39 7.03
C VAL A 225 6.96 9.69 6.54
N TYR A 226 5.70 9.96 6.87
CA TYR A 226 5.05 11.23 6.52
C TYR A 226 5.70 12.43 7.24
N MET A 227 6.01 12.29 8.52
CA MET A 227 6.73 13.31 9.28
C MET A 227 8.19 13.46 8.80
N LEU A 228 8.85 12.38 8.36
CA LEU A 228 10.16 12.46 7.72
C LEU A 228 10.11 13.26 6.40
N ARG A 229 9.00 13.16 5.64
CA ARG A 229 8.79 13.97 4.44
C ARG A 229 8.84 15.45 4.78
N GLU A 230 8.10 15.87 5.81
CA GLU A 230 8.13 17.25 6.27
C GLU A 230 9.54 17.66 6.67
N PHE A 231 10.21 16.85 7.49
CA PHE A 231 11.58 17.10 7.89
C PHE A 231 12.50 17.33 6.69
N SER A 232 12.35 16.54 5.62
CA SER A 232 13.17 16.70 4.41
C SER A 232 12.97 18.06 3.73
N LEU A 233 11.76 18.61 3.74
CA LEU A 233 11.44 19.94 3.21
C LEU A 233 12.01 21.03 4.11
N ASP A 234 11.79 20.91 5.41
CA ASP A 234 12.35 21.82 6.41
C ASP A 234 13.89 21.87 6.36
N TRP A 235 14.52 20.73 6.14
CA TRP A 235 15.97 20.62 6.10
C TRP A 235 16.57 21.34 4.89
N VAL A 236 15.99 21.19 3.70
CA VAL A 236 16.46 21.91 2.51
C VAL A 236 16.18 23.41 2.60
N HIS A 237 15.07 23.83 3.21
CA HIS A 237 14.81 25.25 3.48
C HIS A 237 15.83 25.83 4.44
N TYR A 238 16.09 25.16 5.57
CA TYR A 238 17.08 25.60 6.55
C TYR A 238 18.47 25.76 5.92
N LEU A 239 18.93 24.77 5.14
CA LEU A 239 20.23 24.86 4.48
C LEU A 239 20.27 25.95 3.40
N ALA A 240 19.18 26.16 2.66
CA ALA A 240 19.09 27.24 1.69
C ALA A 240 19.19 28.61 2.38
N GLU A 241 18.55 28.79 3.53
CA GLU A 241 18.66 30.01 4.35
C GLU A 241 20.08 30.20 4.89
N GLN A 242 20.72 29.13 5.40
CA GLN A 242 22.12 29.21 5.87
C GLN A 242 23.09 29.60 4.75
N GLN A 243 22.83 29.15 3.51
CA GLN A 243 23.70 29.44 2.36
C GLN A 243 23.38 30.79 1.68
N GLY A 244 22.10 31.15 1.57
CA GLY A 244 21.62 32.29 0.80
C GLY A 244 21.30 33.54 1.61
N GLY A 245 21.15 33.42 2.94
CA GLY A 245 20.70 34.52 3.79
C GLY A 245 19.37 35.10 3.30
N GLU A 246 19.31 36.43 3.16
CA GLU A 246 18.11 37.14 2.70
C GLU A 246 17.68 36.80 1.26
N ALA A 247 18.58 36.25 0.44
CA ALA A 247 18.25 35.83 -0.92
C ALA A 247 17.49 34.48 -0.97
N ALA A 248 17.51 33.71 0.12
CA ALA A 248 16.88 32.41 0.15
C ALA A 248 15.35 32.51 0.04
N ILE A 249 14.75 31.64 -0.77
CA ILE A 249 13.28 31.55 -0.91
C ILE A 249 12.76 30.16 -0.55
N PRO A 250 11.50 30.04 -0.09
CA PRO A 250 10.88 28.74 0.13
C PRO A 250 10.60 28.02 -1.20
N LEU A 251 10.61 26.69 -1.17
CA LEU A 251 10.20 25.86 -2.30
C LEU A 251 8.73 26.10 -2.64
N HIS A 252 8.40 26.16 -3.93
CA HIS A 252 7.02 26.33 -4.38
C HIS A 252 6.13 25.21 -3.82
N ARG A 253 4.96 25.56 -3.26
CA ARG A 253 4.10 24.59 -2.53
C ARG A 253 3.67 23.40 -3.40
N GLY A 254 3.41 23.63 -4.69
CA GLY A 254 3.13 22.55 -5.64
C GLY A 254 4.29 21.55 -5.80
N LEU A 255 5.55 22.02 -5.73
CA LEU A 255 6.73 21.15 -5.78
C LEU A 255 6.92 20.41 -4.45
N GLN A 256 6.67 21.09 -3.32
CA GLN A 256 6.65 20.43 -2.00
C GLN A 256 5.65 19.27 -1.97
N ARG A 257 4.42 19.49 -2.48
CA ARG A 257 3.41 18.43 -2.63
C ARG A 257 3.89 17.31 -3.54
N TYR A 258 4.48 17.65 -4.68
CA TYR A 258 4.99 16.67 -5.63
C TYR A 258 6.13 15.80 -5.07
N LEU A 259 6.93 16.31 -4.14
CA LEU A 259 8.00 15.53 -3.53
C LEU A 259 7.42 14.59 -2.46
N GLY A 260 7.77 13.32 -2.55
CA GLY A 260 7.46 12.32 -1.52
C GLY A 260 8.70 11.85 -0.78
N VAL A 261 8.63 10.64 -0.22
CA VAL A 261 9.77 9.94 0.37
C VAL A 261 10.05 8.69 -0.44
N GLY A 262 11.28 8.56 -0.93
CA GLY A 262 11.69 7.40 -1.68
C GLY A 262 11.77 6.16 -0.80
N ASN A 263 11.56 5.00 -1.39
CA ASN A 263 11.85 3.72 -0.78
C ASN A 263 12.41 2.75 -1.84
N ALA A 264 13.31 1.85 -1.42
CA ALA A 264 13.71 0.72 -2.22
C ALA A 264 13.36 -0.58 -1.51
N THR A 265 12.60 -1.43 -2.20
CA THR A 265 12.09 -2.68 -1.67
C THR A 265 12.66 -3.84 -2.47
N GLY A 266 13.31 -4.77 -1.78
CA GLY A 266 13.80 -6.03 -2.35
C GLY A 266 12.94 -7.24 -1.97
N LEU A 267 13.47 -8.43 -2.23
CA LEU A 267 12.81 -9.72 -2.01
C LEU A 267 12.30 -9.96 -0.58
N GLY A 268 12.79 -9.23 0.43
CA GLY A 268 12.37 -9.39 1.82
C GLY A 268 10.87 -9.25 2.08
N MET A 269 10.14 -8.51 1.23
CA MET A 269 8.69 -8.34 1.39
C MET A 269 7.85 -9.46 0.75
N ALA A 270 8.38 -10.23 -0.22
CA ALA A 270 7.63 -11.30 -0.86
C ALA A 270 7.26 -12.44 0.12
N PRO A 271 8.18 -12.94 0.97
CA PRO A 271 7.84 -13.95 1.98
C PRO A 271 6.81 -13.49 2.99
N TYR A 272 6.70 -12.19 3.27
CA TYR A 272 5.66 -11.68 4.17
C TYR A 272 4.26 -12.01 3.63
N LEU A 273 4.01 -11.73 2.35
CA LEU A 273 2.70 -11.99 1.74
C LEU A 273 2.36 -13.49 1.73
N ILE A 274 3.37 -14.35 1.59
CA ILE A 274 3.20 -15.81 1.61
C ILE A 274 2.97 -16.32 3.04
N ASN A 275 3.69 -15.79 4.03
CA ASN A 275 3.63 -16.25 5.42
C ASN A 275 2.43 -15.69 6.20
N HIS A 276 1.85 -14.58 5.74
CA HIS A 276 0.69 -13.92 6.37
C HIS A 276 -0.56 -13.94 5.44
N PRO A 277 -1.01 -15.12 4.97
CA PRO A 277 -2.02 -15.20 3.91
C PRO A 277 -3.38 -14.67 4.36
N SER A 278 -3.73 -14.79 5.65
CA SER A 278 -4.99 -14.27 6.17
C SER A 278 -5.06 -12.75 6.11
N VAL A 279 -3.90 -12.07 6.27
CA VAL A 279 -3.77 -10.61 6.13
C VAL A 279 -3.92 -10.21 4.67
N VAL A 280 -3.28 -10.95 3.75
CA VAL A 280 -3.40 -10.67 2.31
C VAL A 280 -4.82 -10.86 1.82
N ASP A 281 -5.46 -11.97 2.20
CA ASP A 281 -6.88 -12.20 1.96
C ASP A 281 -7.71 -11.04 2.50
N GLN A 282 -7.52 -10.63 3.76
CA GLN A 282 -8.26 -9.52 4.35
C GLN A 282 -8.11 -8.22 3.54
N TRP A 283 -6.88 -7.89 3.10
CA TRP A 283 -6.64 -6.71 2.28
C TRP A 283 -7.37 -6.78 0.94
N MET A 284 -7.28 -7.94 0.26
CA MET A 284 -7.91 -8.11 -1.05
C MET A 284 -9.43 -8.19 -0.93
N THR A 285 -9.98 -8.94 0.03
CA THR A 285 -11.42 -9.00 0.30
C THR A 285 -11.98 -7.63 0.64
N THR A 286 -11.30 -6.85 1.48
CA THR A 286 -11.75 -5.50 1.85
C THR A 286 -11.78 -4.58 0.62
N ARG A 287 -10.72 -4.60 -0.20
CA ARG A 287 -10.66 -3.84 -1.44
C ARG A 287 -11.75 -4.27 -2.43
N GLU A 288 -11.91 -5.56 -2.66
CA GLU A 288 -12.90 -6.07 -3.61
C GLU A 288 -14.33 -5.83 -3.14
N THR A 289 -14.58 -5.81 -1.82
CA THR A 289 -15.89 -5.46 -1.26
C THR A 289 -16.21 -3.99 -1.49
N ALA A 290 -15.26 -3.09 -1.23
CA ALA A 290 -15.41 -1.67 -1.53
C ALA A 290 -15.62 -1.43 -3.03
N LEU A 291 -14.85 -2.12 -3.88
CA LEU A 291 -15.00 -2.05 -5.33
C LEU A 291 -16.35 -2.58 -5.78
N ALA A 292 -16.80 -3.74 -5.28
CA ALA A 292 -18.09 -4.32 -5.65
C ALA A 292 -19.25 -3.37 -5.31
N ALA A 293 -19.20 -2.70 -4.15
CA ALA A 293 -20.18 -1.69 -3.79
C ALA A 293 -20.25 -0.54 -4.82
N VAL A 294 -19.09 -0.07 -5.29
CA VAL A 294 -19.00 0.94 -6.37
C VAL A 294 -19.50 0.40 -7.71
N LEU A 295 -19.13 -0.82 -8.07
CA LEU A 295 -19.52 -1.43 -9.34
C LEU A 295 -21.02 -1.69 -9.44
N ALA A 296 -21.70 -1.86 -8.31
CA ALA A 296 -23.15 -1.99 -8.23
C ALA A 296 -23.90 -0.65 -8.40
N CYS A 297 -23.21 0.49 -8.27
CA CYS A 297 -23.83 1.79 -8.49
C CYS A 297 -24.16 2.01 -9.96
N GLU A 298 -25.26 2.72 -10.20
CA GLU A 298 -25.63 3.21 -11.53
C GLU A 298 -24.53 4.15 -12.03
N SER A 299 -24.20 4.06 -13.32
CA SER A 299 -23.26 4.97 -13.95
C SER A 299 -23.97 6.31 -14.20
N GLU A 300 -23.94 7.19 -13.21
CA GLU A 300 -24.64 8.47 -13.27
C GLU A 300 -23.92 9.47 -14.20
N PRO A 301 -24.62 10.09 -15.18
CA PRO A 301 -24.01 11.07 -16.08
C PRO A 301 -23.32 12.24 -15.38
N ALA A 302 -23.77 12.61 -14.17
CA ALA A 302 -23.16 13.67 -13.38
C ALA A 302 -21.71 13.36 -12.94
N LEU A 303 -21.32 12.09 -12.92
CA LEU A 303 -19.98 11.65 -12.51
C LEU A 303 -19.03 11.42 -13.70
N TYR A 304 -19.52 11.55 -14.94
CA TYR A 304 -18.75 11.24 -16.14
C TYR A 304 -17.52 12.14 -16.30
N ASP A 305 -17.71 13.46 -16.18
CA ASP A 305 -16.61 14.43 -16.25
C ASP A 305 -15.56 14.18 -15.16
N SER A 306 -16.01 13.80 -13.95
CA SER A 306 -15.11 13.47 -12.84
C SER A 306 -14.27 12.23 -13.15
N LEU A 307 -14.90 11.18 -13.69
CA LEU A 307 -14.19 9.97 -14.10
C LEU A 307 -13.19 10.24 -15.23
N GLN A 308 -13.62 10.97 -16.27
CA GLN A 308 -12.73 11.34 -17.39
C GLN A 308 -11.54 12.19 -16.93
N SER A 309 -11.76 13.11 -15.99
CA SER A 309 -10.70 13.91 -15.38
C SER A 309 -9.70 13.05 -14.60
N LEU A 310 -10.18 12.09 -13.80
CA LEU A 310 -9.32 11.14 -13.07
C LEU A 310 -8.53 10.23 -14.02
N ILE A 311 -9.17 9.72 -15.08
CA ILE A 311 -8.50 8.95 -16.13
C ILE A 311 -7.43 9.79 -16.81
N GLN A 312 -7.74 11.04 -17.17
CA GLN A 312 -6.78 11.96 -17.77
C GLN A 312 -5.59 12.23 -16.83
N LYS A 313 -5.84 12.35 -15.53
CA LYS A 313 -4.80 12.47 -14.52
C LYS A 313 -3.91 11.21 -14.46
N GLY A 314 -4.52 10.02 -14.53
CA GLY A 314 -3.80 8.74 -14.62
C GLY A 314 -2.91 8.65 -15.86
N ILE A 315 -3.42 9.06 -17.03
CA ILE A 315 -2.66 9.16 -18.29
C ILE A 315 -1.44 10.06 -18.09
N SER A 316 -1.65 11.30 -17.64
CA SER A 316 -0.57 12.26 -17.44
C SER A 316 0.43 11.81 -16.38
N HIS A 317 -0.01 11.09 -15.36
CA HIS A 317 0.87 10.51 -14.37
C HIS A 317 1.80 9.47 -14.99
N LEU A 318 1.26 8.50 -15.74
CA LEU A 318 2.07 7.48 -16.42
C LEU A 318 3.05 8.09 -17.43
N GLU A 319 2.64 9.12 -18.17
CA GLU A 319 3.51 9.85 -19.09
C GLU A 319 4.67 10.57 -18.37
N GLN A 320 4.48 10.97 -17.12
CA GLN A 320 5.51 11.59 -16.27
C GLN A 320 6.34 10.58 -15.47
N VAL A 321 5.98 9.29 -15.45
CA VAL A 321 6.78 8.26 -14.76
C VAL A 321 8.03 7.96 -15.58
N ILE A 322 9.19 8.20 -14.97
CA ILE A 322 10.49 7.85 -15.53
C ILE A 322 10.95 6.54 -14.89
N THR A 323 11.23 5.54 -15.71
CA THR A 323 11.85 4.27 -15.28
C THR A 323 12.91 3.83 -16.27
N ILE A 324 13.89 3.06 -15.81
CA ILE A 324 14.93 2.47 -16.68
C ILE A 324 14.55 1.06 -17.17
N ASN A 325 13.48 0.47 -16.66
CA ASN A 325 13.07 -0.88 -17.01
C ASN A 325 12.22 -0.87 -18.28
N GLU A 326 12.74 -1.44 -19.37
CA GLU A 326 12.07 -1.42 -20.68
C GLU A 326 10.71 -2.11 -20.67
N HIS A 327 10.58 -3.24 -19.95
CA HIS A 327 9.30 -3.93 -19.82
C HIS A 327 8.25 -3.05 -19.12
N GLN A 328 8.61 -2.37 -18.04
CA GLN A 328 7.71 -1.43 -17.36
C GLN A 328 7.37 -0.22 -18.23
N LYS A 329 8.31 0.29 -19.04
CA LYS A 329 8.02 1.36 -20.02
C LYS A 329 6.96 0.91 -21.02
N GLU A 330 7.08 -0.31 -21.53
CA GLU A 330 6.13 -0.88 -22.47
C GLU A 330 4.74 -1.02 -21.83
N LEU A 331 4.65 -1.60 -20.62
CA LEU A 331 3.39 -1.72 -19.88
C LEU A 331 2.74 -0.34 -19.64
N ASN A 332 3.53 0.66 -19.23
CA ASN A 332 3.02 2.03 -19.06
C ASN A 332 2.52 2.63 -20.38
N ALA A 333 3.23 2.40 -21.49
CA ALA A 333 2.84 2.91 -22.81
C ALA A 333 1.54 2.28 -23.31
N ILE A 334 1.38 0.96 -23.14
CA ILE A 334 0.14 0.24 -23.46
C ILE A 334 -1.02 0.78 -22.61
N ALA A 335 -0.79 0.95 -21.30
CA ALA A 335 -1.82 1.49 -20.41
C ALA A 335 -2.25 2.91 -20.80
N VAL A 336 -1.28 3.78 -21.14
CA VAL A 336 -1.56 5.13 -21.66
C VAL A 336 -2.38 5.08 -22.94
N HIS A 337 -2.04 4.18 -23.87
CA HIS A 337 -2.79 4.00 -25.11
C HIS A 337 -4.25 3.59 -24.83
N ASP A 338 -4.45 2.56 -24.01
CA ASP A 338 -5.77 2.03 -23.68
C ASP A 338 -6.64 3.08 -22.98
N LEU A 339 -6.08 3.79 -22.01
CA LEU A 339 -6.79 4.84 -21.27
C LEU A 339 -7.13 6.03 -22.17
N LYS A 340 -6.25 6.42 -23.11
CA LYS A 340 -6.57 7.46 -24.12
C LYS A 340 -7.70 7.01 -25.04
N GLN A 341 -7.71 5.73 -25.44
CA GLN A 341 -8.80 5.19 -26.24
C GLN A 341 -10.12 5.18 -25.46
N LEU A 342 -10.10 4.78 -24.19
CA LEU A 342 -11.27 4.85 -23.30
C LEU A 342 -11.78 6.29 -23.18
N ASN A 343 -10.90 7.25 -22.90
CA ASN A 343 -11.28 8.65 -22.67
C ASN A 343 -11.82 9.33 -23.96
N SER A 344 -11.21 9.06 -25.12
CA SER A 344 -11.65 9.62 -26.41
C SER A 344 -12.95 9.01 -26.93
N LYS A 345 -13.27 7.78 -26.54
CA LYS A 345 -14.50 7.08 -26.92
C LYS A 345 -15.47 6.93 -25.75
N PHE A 346 -15.33 7.75 -24.72
CA PHE A 346 -16.05 7.60 -23.46
C PHE A 346 -17.57 7.52 -23.66
N ASP A 347 -18.13 8.44 -24.45
CA ASP A 347 -19.55 8.45 -24.81
C ASP A 347 -20.00 7.12 -25.45
N SER A 348 -19.17 6.51 -26.29
CA SER A 348 -19.46 5.21 -26.90
C SER A 348 -19.45 4.07 -25.89
N PHE A 349 -18.58 4.13 -24.87
CA PHE A 349 -18.56 3.14 -23.79
C PHE A 349 -19.75 3.28 -22.84
N MET A 350 -20.17 4.52 -22.57
CA MET A 350 -21.32 4.82 -21.71
C MET A 350 -22.66 4.68 -22.42
N SER A 351 -22.69 4.80 -23.75
CA SER A 351 -23.88 4.51 -24.56
C SER A 351 -24.25 3.03 -24.41
N THR A 352 -25.40 2.77 -23.83
CA THR A 352 -26.01 1.43 -23.87
C THR A 352 -26.47 1.17 -25.30
N ASN A 353 -25.89 0.17 -25.97
CA ASN A 353 -26.63 -0.49 -27.04
C ASN A 353 -27.86 -1.13 -26.40
N ILE A 354 -28.99 -0.44 -26.47
CA ILE A 354 -30.32 -1.02 -26.24
C ILE A 354 -30.60 -1.96 -27.42
N GLU A 355 -29.82 -3.02 -27.57
CA GLU A 355 -30.23 -4.14 -28.39
C GLU A 355 -31.06 -5.05 -27.49
N SER A 356 -32.34 -4.66 -27.41
CA SER A 356 -33.50 -5.54 -27.25
C SER A 356 -33.12 -7.02 -27.15
N SER A 357 -33.09 -7.56 -25.93
CA SER A 357 -33.20 -9.00 -25.76
C SER A 357 -34.54 -9.42 -26.39
N PRO A 358 -34.60 -10.38 -27.33
CA PRO A 358 -35.84 -10.74 -28.04
C PRO A 358 -36.90 -11.43 -27.17
N THR A 359 -36.67 -11.53 -25.86
CA THR A 359 -37.47 -12.38 -24.98
C THR A 359 -37.85 -11.66 -23.69
N SER A 360 -38.73 -10.66 -23.73
CA SER A 360 -39.59 -10.34 -22.59
C SER A 360 -40.79 -9.45 -22.94
N ASN A 361 -41.92 -9.78 -22.32
CA ASN A 361 -43.20 -9.08 -22.34
C ASN A 361 -43.14 -7.54 -22.47
N PRO A 362 -43.97 -6.91 -23.33
CA PRO A 362 -44.09 -5.45 -23.45
C PRO A 362 -44.71 -4.73 -22.23
N ASN A 363 -44.92 -5.43 -21.11
CA ASN A 363 -45.52 -4.88 -19.88
C ASN A 363 -44.54 -4.75 -18.70
N GLN A 364 -43.23 -4.93 -18.90
CA GLN A 364 -42.21 -4.60 -17.91
C GLN A 364 -41.23 -3.58 -18.49
N ASN A 365 -41.59 -2.29 -18.37
CA ASN A 365 -40.66 -1.18 -18.56
C ASN A 365 -39.64 -1.16 -17.40
N GLN A 366 -38.73 -2.12 -17.37
CA GLN A 366 -37.56 -2.05 -16.52
C GLN A 366 -36.45 -1.44 -17.38
N SER A 367 -36.33 -0.11 -17.31
CA SER A 367 -35.22 0.63 -17.92
C SER A 367 -33.94 0.08 -17.30
N TYR A 368 -33.21 -0.76 -18.05
CA TYR A 368 -31.90 -1.23 -17.64
C TYR A 368 -31.00 0.00 -17.52
N ARG A 369 -30.65 0.36 -16.29
CA ARG A 369 -29.70 1.44 -16.04
C ARG A 369 -28.31 0.80 -15.98
N SER A 370 -27.42 1.29 -16.84
CA SER A 370 -26.03 0.82 -16.87
C SER A 370 -25.38 1.07 -15.51
N THR A 371 -24.56 0.14 -15.08
CA THR A 371 -23.75 0.22 -13.85
C THR A 371 -22.29 0.44 -14.21
N TRP A 372 -21.45 0.78 -13.23
CA TRP A 372 -20.01 0.82 -13.44
C TRP A 372 -19.43 -0.56 -13.74
N ASN A 373 -20.08 -1.65 -13.29
CA ASN A 373 -19.71 -3.01 -13.68
C ASN A 373 -19.78 -3.21 -15.20
N ASP A 374 -20.78 -2.62 -15.88
CA ASP A 374 -20.89 -2.72 -17.34
C ASP A 374 -19.69 -2.08 -18.05
N LEU A 375 -19.21 -0.94 -17.54
CA LEU A 375 -18.00 -0.30 -18.06
C LEU A 375 -16.75 -1.17 -17.86
N VAL A 376 -16.59 -1.76 -16.67
CA VAL A 376 -15.46 -2.67 -16.36
C VAL A 376 -15.52 -3.93 -17.25
N ASN A 377 -16.71 -4.46 -17.52
CA ASN A 377 -16.89 -5.60 -18.42
C ASN A 377 -16.56 -5.25 -19.89
N LYS A 378 -16.97 -4.07 -20.37
CA LYS A 378 -16.63 -3.60 -21.73
C LYS A 378 -15.13 -3.34 -21.93
N THR A 379 -14.39 -3.13 -20.85
CA THR A 379 -12.97 -2.75 -20.88
C THR A 379 -12.01 -3.89 -20.49
N GLN A 380 -12.48 -5.13 -20.41
CA GLN A 380 -11.66 -6.33 -20.12
C GLN A 380 -10.54 -6.59 -21.15
N HIS A 381 -10.64 -5.99 -22.34
CA HIS A 381 -9.63 -6.11 -23.40
C HIS A 381 -8.41 -5.19 -23.20
N MET A 382 -8.48 -4.21 -22.29
CA MET A 382 -7.35 -3.34 -21.97
C MET A 382 -6.28 -4.11 -21.20
N SER A 383 -5.05 -3.59 -21.18
CA SER A 383 -3.97 -4.03 -20.28
C SER A 383 -4.38 -4.03 -18.80
N LEU A 384 -3.72 -4.86 -17.99
CA LEU A 384 -4.01 -4.97 -16.55
C LEU A 384 -3.75 -3.64 -15.84
N GLU A 385 -2.69 -2.93 -16.22
CA GLU A 385 -2.32 -1.61 -15.71
C GLU A 385 -3.42 -0.57 -15.96
N ALA A 386 -3.97 -0.52 -17.18
CA ALA A 386 -5.09 0.38 -17.50
C ALA A 386 -6.35 0.01 -16.71
N GLN A 387 -6.64 -1.29 -16.58
CA GLN A 387 -7.78 -1.76 -15.78
C GLN A 387 -7.63 -1.34 -14.31
N GLU A 388 -6.48 -1.56 -13.67
CA GLU A 388 -6.28 -1.20 -12.26
C GLU A 388 -6.29 0.32 -12.02
N ILE A 389 -5.88 1.14 -13.00
CA ILE A 389 -6.07 2.59 -12.96
C ILE A 389 -7.57 2.93 -13.01
N LEU A 390 -8.33 2.35 -13.94
CA LEU A 390 -9.78 2.57 -14.03
C LEU A 390 -10.50 2.21 -12.72
N LEU A 391 -10.18 1.06 -12.13
CA LEU A 391 -10.77 0.63 -10.86
C LEU A 391 -10.46 1.62 -9.73
N SER A 392 -9.21 2.12 -9.67
CA SER A 392 -8.82 3.14 -8.69
C SER A 392 -9.59 4.45 -8.91
N CYS A 393 -9.77 4.89 -10.16
CA CYS A 393 -10.59 6.07 -10.49
C CYS A 393 -12.06 5.89 -10.06
N LEU A 394 -12.65 4.72 -10.33
CA LEU A 394 -14.04 4.44 -9.95
C LEU A 394 -14.23 4.50 -8.43
N MET A 395 -13.28 3.95 -7.66
CA MET A 395 -13.31 4.03 -6.19
C MET A 395 -13.24 5.47 -5.67
N GLU A 396 -12.58 6.38 -6.38
CA GLU A 396 -12.55 7.80 -5.98
C GLU A 396 -13.86 8.54 -6.17
N LEU A 397 -14.77 8.05 -7.04
CA LEU A 397 -16.06 8.70 -7.26
C LEU A 397 -17.02 8.56 -6.08
N TYR A 398 -16.82 7.54 -5.22
CA TYR A 398 -17.74 7.20 -4.14
C TYR A 398 -17.01 7.13 -2.79
N PRO A 399 -16.54 8.28 -2.27
CA PRO A 399 -15.74 8.34 -1.05
C PRO A 399 -16.45 7.69 0.14
N GLU A 400 -17.74 7.97 0.33
CA GLU A 400 -18.53 7.44 1.46
C GLU A 400 -18.65 5.92 1.43
N LEU A 401 -18.80 5.32 0.24
CA LEU A 401 -18.91 3.87 0.09
C LEU A 401 -17.56 3.19 0.35
N VAL A 402 -16.49 3.75 -0.18
CA VAL A 402 -15.16 3.14 -0.11
C VAL A 402 -14.54 3.33 1.28
N ASP A 403 -14.69 4.51 1.88
CA ASP A 403 -14.04 4.84 3.16
C ASP A 403 -14.65 4.07 4.33
N ALA A 404 -15.90 3.61 4.20
CA ALA A 404 -16.54 2.72 5.18
C ALA A 404 -15.77 1.40 5.41
N HIS A 405 -14.90 1.02 4.48
CA HIS A 405 -14.11 -0.22 4.57
C HIS A 405 -12.71 -0.04 5.16
N GLN A 406 -12.25 1.21 5.40
CA GLN A 406 -10.85 1.49 5.74
C GLN A 406 -10.35 0.83 7.03
N ASP A 407 -11.25 0.58 8.00
CA ASP A 407 -10.91 -0.03 9.29
C ASP A 407 -10.89 -1.57 9.26
N ASN A 408 -11.27 -2.18 8.13
CA ASN A 408 -11.38 -3.64 7.99
C ASN A 408 -10.08 -4.31 7.49
N MET A 409 -8.94 -3.61 7.52
CA MET A 409 -7.67 -4.12 6.95
C MET A 409 -6.87 -5.03 7.88
N ASN A 410 -7.28 -5.18 9.15
CA ASN A 410 -6.66 -6.09 10.11
C ASN A 410 -7.46 -7.40 10.22
N CYS A 411 -6.80 -8.51 10.58
CA CYS A 411 -7.46 -9.80 10.80
C CYS A 411 -6.78 -10.65 11.88
N ASP A 412 -7.47 -11.67 12.37
CA ASP A 412 -6.86 -12.81 13.05
C ASP A 412 -6.15 -13.71 12.03
N GLU A 413 -4.88 -14.02 12.28
CA GLU A 413 -4.06 -14.86 11.41
C GLU A 413 -4.12 -16.36 11.75
N THR A 414 -4.88 -16.74 12.79
CA THR A 414 -4.97 -18.11 13.26
C THR A 414 -5.49 -19.07 12.19
N LEU A 415 -4.61 -19.94 11.68
CA LEU A 415 -4.98 -21.01 10.77
C LEU A 415 -5.58 -22.18 11.54
N PHE A 416 -6.75 -22.67 11.18
CA PHE A 416 -7.43 -23.76 11.88
C PHE A 416 -7.84 -24.89 10.95
N LEU A 417 -8.03 -26.07 11.52
CA LEU A 417 -8.62 -27.22 10.85
C LEU A 417 -9.69 -27.80 11.79
N PRO A 418 -10.98 -27.77 11.40
CA PRO A 418 -12.04 -28.25 12.28
C PRO A 418 -11.96 -29.76 12.47
N SER A 419 -12.37 -30.22 13.66
CA SER A 419 -12.51 -31.65 13.97
C SER A 419 -13.64 -32.30 13.16
N GLY A 420 -13.57 -33.62 12.98
CA GLY A 420 -14.63 -34.39 12.33
C GLY A 420 -14.62 -34.35 10.80
N LYS A 421 -13.63 -33.70 10.19
CA LYS A 421 -13.43 -33.71 8.74
C LYS A 421 -12.88 -35.04 8.25
N LYS A 422 -13.27 -35.39 7.04
CA LYS A 422 -12.80 -36.53 6.26
C LYS A 422 -11.80 -36.08 5.21
N ILE A 423 -11.10 -37.04 4.61
CA ILE A 423 -10.25 -36.78 3.46
C ILE A 423 -11.02 -36.13 2.31
N GLN A 424 -12.25 -36.61 2.01
CA GLN A 424 -13.09 -36.06 0.96
C GLN A 424 -13.33 -34.55 1.11
N ASP A 425 -13.56 -34.07 2.34
CA ASP A 425 -13.84 -32.64 2.58
C ASP A 425 -12.65 -31.77 2.13
N LEU A 426 -11.42 -32.21 2.44
CA LEU A 426 -10.22 -31.46 2.08
C LEU A 426 -9.87 -31.60 0.59
N LEU A 427 -10.18 -32.75 -0.03
CA LEU A 427 -10.05 -32.93 -1.48
C LEU A 427 -10.94 -31.94 -2.24
N VAL A 428 -12.21 -31.79 -1.84
CA VAL A 428 -13.13 -30.81 -2.45
C VAL A 428 -12.56 -29.39 -2.33
N THR A 429 -12.10 -28.99 -1.13
CA THR A 429 -11.50 -27.66 -0.94
C THR A 429 -10.29 -27.43 -1.85
N LEU A 430 -9.43 -28.44 -2.03
CA LEU A 430 -8.26 -28.37 -2.93
C LEU A 430 -8.68 -28.26 -4.40
N GLU A 431 -9.63 -29.07 -4.83
CA GLU A 431 -10.13 -29.11 -6.21
C GLU A 431 -10.80 -27.79 -6.60
N GLU A 432 -11.55 -27.17 -5.68
CA GLU A 432 -12.25 -25.91 -5.92
C GLU A 432 -11.33 -24.69 -5.87
N ASN A 433 -10.40 -24.62 -4.91
CA ASN A 433 -9.69 -23.36 -4.59
C ASN A 433 -8.17 -23.40 -4.84
N TYR A 434 -7.61 -24.58 -5.06
CA TYR A 434 -6.17 -24.78 -5.29
C TYR A 434 -5.88 -25.40 -6.65
N GLY A 435 -6.79 -25.24 -7.62
CA GLY A 435 -6.61 -25.69 -9.01
C GLY A 435 -5.28 -25.24 -9.61
N TRP A 436 -4.87 -23.98 -9.35
CA TRP A 436 -3.58 -23.42 -9.76
C TRP A 436 -2.37 -24.22 -9.24
N ALA A 437 -2.50 -24.85 -8.07
CA ALA A 437 -1.45 -25.63 -7.43
C ALA A 437 -1.51 -27.11 -7.83
N ILE A 438 -2.67 -27.75 -7.69
CA ILE A 438 -2.80 -29.21 -7.87
C ILE A 438 -2.70 -29.62 -9.35
N ASN A 439 -3.03 -28.73 -10.28
CA ASN A 439 -2.87 -28.98 -11.72
C ASN A 439 -1.45 -28.66 -12.23
N THR A 440 -0.58 -28.10 -11.38
CA THR A 440 0.82 -27.81 -11.75
C THR A 440 1.66 -29.08 -11.63
N ASP A 441 2.34 -29.45 -12.72
CA ASP A 441 3.26 -30.59 -12.73
C ASP A 441 4.61 -30.23 -12.09
N PHE A 442 4.74 -30.45 -10.78
CA PHE A 442 5.98 -30.28 -10.03
C PHE A 442 7.02 -31.40 -10.26
N THR A 443 6.87 -32.26 -11.26
CA THR A 443 7.97 -33.13 -11.71
C THR A 443 8.83 -32.45 -12.79
N LYS A 444 8.30 -31.40 -13.43
CA LYS A 444 9.04 -30.62 -14.43
C LYS A 444 10.08 -29.69 -13.77
N PRO A 445 11.29 -29.58 -14.34
CA PRO A 445 12.32 -28.66 -13.86
C PRO A 445 11.84 -27.20 -13.79
N ASP A 446 11.12 -26.73 -14.82
CA ASP A 446 10.68 -25.32 -14.89
C ASP A 446 9.74 -24.95 -13.73
N ASN A 447 8.94 -25.90 -13.23
CA ASN A 447 8.06 -25.71 -12.07
C ASN A 447 8.78 -25.81 -10.72
N ASN A 448 10.06 -26.18 -10.70
CA ASN A 448 10.92 -26.28 -9.52
C ASN A 448 12.26 -25.57 -9.72
N TYR A 449 12.30 -24.58 -10.60
CA TYR A 449 13.55 -23.95 -11.03
C TYR A 449 14.21 -23.17 -9.89
N TRP A 450 13.43 -22.41 -9.12
CA TRP A 450 13.95 -21.63 -7.99
C TRP A 450 13.88 -22.40 -6.66
N PHE A 451 14.75 -22.03 -5.72
CA PHE A 451 14.57 -22.27 -4.30
C PHE A 451 14.82 -20.98 -3.51
N TRP A 452 13.97 -20.73 -2.51
CA TRP A 452 14.10 -19.57 -1.62
C TRP A 452 14.96 -19.93 -0.42
N TYR A 453 15.91 -19.08 -0.04
CA TYR A 453 16.73 -19.31 1.15
C TYR A 453 16.98 -18.01 1.90
N ARG A 454 17.40 -18.10 3.17
CA ARG A 454 17.88 -16.93 3.94
C ARG A 454 19.40 -16.88 3.88
N SER A 455 19.95 -15.78 3.37
CA SER A 455 21.40 -15.58 3.33
C SER A 455 21.96 -15.39 4.75
N GLN A 456 23.11 -15.99 5.05
CA GLN A 456 23.80 -15.78 6.33
C GLN A 456 24.38 -14.36 6.42
N ASP A 457 25.04 -13.89 5.36
CA ASP A 457 25.73 -12.59 5.35
C ASP A 457 24.77 -11.40 5.39
N LYS A 458 23.56 -11.57 4.86
CA LYS A 458 22.58 -10.48 4.68
C LYS A 458 21.31 -10.65 5.49
N GLU A 459 21.11 -11.82 6.10
CA GLU A 459 19.89 -12.22 6.80
C GLU A 459 18.57 -12.05 6.02
N GLU A 460 18.64 -11.81 4.72
CA GLU A 460 17.52 -11.53 3.83
C GLU A 460 17.14 -12.76 2.99
N PRO A 461 15.86 -12.87 2.60
CA PRO A 461 15.41 -13.82 1.59
C PRO A 461 16.11 -13.62 0.24
N ARG A 462 16.55 -14.72 -0.37
CA ARG A 462 17.22 -14.81 -1.66
C ARG A 462 16.64 -15.95 -2.48
N LEU A 463 16.94 -15.92 -3.78
CA LEU A 463 16.59 -16.94 -4.76
C LEU A 463 17.88 -17.58 -5.28
N GLY A 464 17.93 -18.91 -5.29
CA GLY A 464 18.96 -19.69 -5.94
C GLY A 464 18.37 -20.58 -7.04
N VAL A 465 19.16 -20.85 -8.08
CA VAL A 465 18.79 -21.77 -9.16
C VAL A 465 19.05 -23.21 -8.73
N ARG A 466 18.01 -24.04 -8.79
CA ARG A 466 18.06 -25.46 -8.44
C ARG A 466 19.01 -26.23 -9.34
N GLY A 467 19.88 -27.05 -8.76
CA GLY A 467 20.90 -27.85 -9.45
C GLY A 467 22.15 -27.08 -9.87
N GLU A 468 22.14 -25.74 -9.78
CA GLU A 468 23.27 -24.88 -10.13
C GLU A 468 23.92 -24.23 -8.90
N GLU A 469 23.10 -23.76 -7.96
CA GLU A 469 23.54 -23.08 -6.75
C GLU A 469 23.42 -23.98 -5.51
N PRO A 470 24.40 -23.97 -4.58
CA PRO A 470 24.29 -24.72 -3.33
C PRO A 470 23.23 -24.10 -2.40
N GLY A 471 22.71 -24.90 -1.46
CA GLY A 471 21.80 -24.41 -0.42
C GLY A 471 20.34 -24.82 -0.58
N GLU A 472 20.01 -25.68 -1.55
CA GLU A 472 18.67 -26.26 -1.70
C GLU A 472 18.18 -26.96 -0.42
N GLU A 473 19.09 -27.56 0.35
CA GLU A 473 18.78 -28.20 1.62
C GLU A 473 18.29 -27.21 2.70
N ARG A 474 18.46 -25.90 2.46
CA ARG A 474 18.05 -24.79 3.33
C ARG A 474 16.85 -24.03 2.76
N GLU A 475 16.14 -24.63 1.81
CA GLU A 475 14.95 -24.03 1.20
C GLU A 475 13.92 -23.64 2.26
N LEU A 476 13.47 -22.39 2.20
CA LEU A 476 12.37 -21.87 3.01
C LEU A 476 11.04 -22.46 2.51
N PRO A 477 10.09 -22.79 3.40
CA PRO A 477 8.83 -23.43 3.04
C PRO A 477 7.81 -22.45 2.45
N LEU A 478 8.23 -21.67 1.45
CA LEU A 478 7.40 -20.69 0.73
C LEU A 478 6.68 -21.31 -0.48
N ASP A 479 6.97 -22.57 -0.79
CA ASP A 479 6.45 -23.34 -1.92
C ASP A 479 5.02 -23.87 -1.70
N ILE A 480 4.09 -22.99 -1.30
CA ILE A 480 2.71 -23.36 -0.92
C ILE A 480 2.02 -24.18 -2.01
N GLY A 481 2.17 -23.81 -3.28
CA GLY A 481 1.62 -24.58 -4.40
C GLY A 481 2.15 -26.02 -4.45
N ARG A 482 3.46 -26.21 -4.27
CA ARG A 482 4.08 -27.55 -4.25
C ARG A 482 3.68 -28.35 -3.01
N GLN A 483 3.55 -27.69 -1.86
CA GLN A 483 3.07 -28.32 -0.63
C GLN A 483 1.61 -28.77 -0.77
N ALA A 484 0.74 -27.95 -1.36
CA ALA A 484 -0.66 -28.29 -1.63
C ALA A 484 -0.78 -29.45 -2.64
N TYR A 485 0.01 -29.42 -3.71
CA TYR A 485 0.14 -30.53 -4.67
C TYR A 485 0.53 -31.85 -3.99
N ARG A 486 1.56 -31.83 -3.14
CA ARG A 486 2.03 -33.03 -2.40
C ARG A 486 1.01 -33.53 -1.38
N LEU A 487 0.22 -32.62 -0.78
CA LEU A 487 -0.89 -32.97 0.11
C LEU A 487 -2.01 -33.66 -0.68
N TYR A 488 -2.43 -33.06 -1.78
CA TYR A 488 -3.49 -33.56 -2.66
C TYR A 488 -3.24 -35.00 -3.09
N HIS A 489 -2.06 -35.29 -3.65
CA HIS A 489 -1.73 -36.65 -4.08
C HIS A 489 -1.62 -37.66 -2.93
N ALA A 490 -1.12 -37.24 -1.77
CA ALA A 490 -1.07 -38.14 -0.60
C ALA A 490 -2.45 -38.47 -0.05
N LEU A 491 -3.41 -37.54 -0.15
CA LEU A 491 -4.81 -37.77 0.22
C LEU A 491 -5.48 -38.78 -0.72
N GLN A 492 -5.18 -38.71 -2.03
CA GLN A 492 -5.72 -39.63 -3.05
C GLN A 492 -5.31 -41.10 -2.84
N GLU A 493 -4.21 -41.36 -2.13
CA GLU A 493 -3.77 -42.73 -1.78
C GLU A 493 -4.64 -43.40 -0.69
N HIS A 494 -5.58 -42.68 -0.09
CA HIS A 494 -6.39 -43.14 1.04
C HIS A 494 -7.89 -43.10 0.72
N ALA A 495 -8.69 -43.86 1.47
CA ALA A 495 -10.14 -43.85 1.31
C ALA A 495 -10.72 -42.46 1.63
N PRO A 496 -11.61 -41.89 0.79
CA PRO A 496 -12.17 -40.55 1.01
C PRO A 496 -12.91 -40.39 2.35
N GLU A 497 -13.43 -41.49 2.88
CA GLU A 497 -14.16 -41.52 4.16
C GLU A 497 -13.28 -41.60 5.40
N LEU A 498 -11.96 -41.82 5.22
CA LEU A 498 -11.01 -41.86 6.33
C LEU A 498 -11.01 -40.50 7.04
N SER A 499 -10.89 -40.53 8.37
CA SER A 499 -10.78 -39.30 9.13
C SER A 499 -9.52 -38.53 8.72
N LEU A 500 -9.66 -37.23 8.47
CA LEU A 500 -8.52 -36.38 8.21
C LEU A 500 -7.58 -36.33 9.42
N ALA A 501 -8.11 -36.44 10.63
CA ALA A 501 -7.29 -36.51 11.84
C ALA A 501 -6.43 -37.77 11.88
N GLU A 502 -7.00 -38.93 11.52
CA GLU A 502 -6.25 -40.19 11.42
C GLU A 502 -5.14 -40.10 10.38
N PHE A 503 -5.43 -39.56 9.18
CA PHE A 503 -4.43 -39.30 8.15
C PHE A 503 -3.29 -38.39 8.68
N LEU A 504 -3.61 -37.29 9.36
CA LEU A 504 -2.62 -36.35 9.88
C LEU A 504 -1.85 -36.87 11.11
N ILE A 505 -2.33 -37.90 11.78
CA ILE A 505 -1.56 -38.66 12.78
C ILE A 505 -0.53 -39.54 12.07
N GLN A 506 -0.94 -40.24 10.99
CA GLN A 506 -0.06 -41.12 10.21
C GLN A 506 0.93 -40.36 9.32
N ARG A 507 0.60 -39.12 8.93
CA ARG A 507 1.39 -38.26 8.04
C ARG A 507 1.54 -36.83 8.62
N PRO A 508 2.23 -36.66 9.76
CA PRO A 508 2.28 -35.39 10.49
C PRO A 508 2.89 -34.22 9.69
N LYS A 509 3.73 -34.50 8.69
CA LYS A 509 4.32 -33.49 7.79
C LYS A 509 3.28 -32.64 7.05
N TYR A 510 2.05 -33.15 6.88
CA TYR A 510 0.97 -32.45 6.17
C TYR A 510 0.11 -31.53 7.06
N ARG A 511 0.32 -31.52 8.38
CA ARG A 511 -0.54 -30.77 9.32
C ARG A 511 -0.60 -29.28 9.04
N ALA A 512 0.56 -28.66 8.76
CA ALA A 512 0.65 -27.22 8.53
C ALA A 512 -0.09 -26.82 7.24
N ILE A 513 0.21 -27.50 6.13
CA ILE A 513 -0.43 -27.22 4.85
C ILE A 513 -1.92 -27.57 4.85
N ALA A 514 -2.35 -28.64 5.53
CA ALA A 514 -3.77 -28.98 5.65
C ALA A 514 -4.56 -27.91 6.41
N ARG A 515 -4.01 -27.34 7.50
CA ARG A 515 -4.62 -26.20 8.21
C ARG A 515 -4.71 -24.97 7.33
N ARG A 516 -3.65 -24.66 6.58
CA ARG A 516 -3.62 -23.53 5.65
C ARG A 516 -4.67 -23.69 4.56
N VAL A 517 -4.60 -24.77 3.78
CA VAL A 517 -5.53 -25.04 2.68
C VAL A 517 -6.97 -25.02 3.14
N TRP A 518 -7.27 -25.63 4.30
CA TRP A 518 -8.61 -25.57 4.85
C TRP A 518 -9.03 -24.13 5.18
N THR A 519 -8.22 -23.39 5.93
CA THR A 519 -8.57 -22.02 6.35
C THR A 519 -8.73 -21.10 5.14
N LEU A 520 -7.76 -21.11 4.24
CA LEU A 520 -7.69 -20.18 3.11
C LEU A 520 -8.65 -20.57 1.98
N GLY A 521 -8.93 -21.86 1.78
CA GLY A 521 -9.96 -22.31 0.85
C GLY A 521 -11.40 -22.01 1.30
N HIS A 522 -11.60 -21.52 2.53
CA HIS A 522 -12.89 -21.03 3.02
C HIS A 522 -12.89 -19.51 3.27
N LYS A 523 -11.86 -18.81 2.78
CA LYS A 523 -11.77 -17.34 2.75
C LYS A 523 -12.17 -16.83 1.36
N ALA A 524 -12.55 -15.56 1.26
CA ALA A 524 -13.12 -15.02 0.03
C ALA A 524 -12.09 -14.88 -1.11
N MET A 525 -10.83 -14.56 -0.79
CA MET A 525 -9.74 -14.46 -1.77
C MET A 525 -8.72 -15.59 -1.59
N GLY A 526 -8.45 -15.99 -0.34
CA GLY A 526 -7.60 -17.14 -0.04
C GLY A 526 -6.12 -16.89 -0.33
N ASP A 527 -5.45 -17.89 -0.92
CA ASP A 527 -4.01 -17.87 -1.20
C ASP A 527 -3.67 -17.11 -2.48
N ILE A 528 -2.48 -16.50 -2.52
CA ILE A 528 -1.93 -15.97 -3.77
C ILE A 528 -1.67 -17.13 -4.72
N GLN A 529 -2.20 -17.06 -5.94
CA GLN A 529 -2.19 -18.15 -6.90
C GLN A 529 -0.90 -18.17 -7.72
N MET A 530 0.23 -18.37 -7.06
CA MET A 530 1.57 -18.27 -7.64
C MET A 530 2.41 -19.51 -7.39
N ASN A 531 2.95 -20.11 -8.45
CA ASN A 531 4.11 -20.99 -8.30
C ASN A 531 5.38 -20.14 -8.12
N VAL A 532 5.76 -19.88 -6.86
CA VAL A 532 6.96 -19.09 -6.51
C VAL A 532 8.29 -19.78 -6.85
N LEU A 533 8.23 -21.03 -7.34
CA LEU A 533 9.40 -21.79 -7.77
C LEU A 533 9.55 -21.84 -9.29
N HIS A 534 8.54 -21.38 -10.05
CA HIS A 534 8.55 -21.46 -11.50
C HIS A 534 9.67 -20.59 -12.10
N GLN A 535 10.31 -21.02 -13.20
CA GLN A 535 11.41 -20.30 -13.83
C GLN A 535 11.07 -18.83 -14.14
N SER A 536 9.88 -18.58 -14.69
CA SER A 536 9.38 -17.24 -15.02
C SER A 536 8.68 -16.52 -13.87
N SER A 537 8.75 -17.06 -12.65
CA SER A 537 8.11 -16.47 -11.48
C SER A 537 8.77 -15.13 -11.14
N LEU A 538 7.99 -14.06 -11.09
CA LEU A 538 8.47 -12.70 -10.79
C LEU A 538 7.99 -12.27 -9.39
N PRO A 539 8.84 -12.35 -8.35
CA PRO A 539 8.50 -11.84 -7.01
C PRO A 539 8.08 -10.38 -7.02
N MET A 540 8.49 -9.63 -8.05
CA MET A 540 8.09 -8.25 -8.28
C MET A 540 6.59 -8.01 -8.17
N HIS A 541 5.76 -8.94 -8.65
CA HIS A 541 4.31 -8.84 -8.54
C HIS A 541 3.84 -8.74 -7.08
N LEU A 542 4.44 -9.55 -6.19
CA LEU A 542 4.16 -9.53 -4.76
C LEU A 542 4.62 -8.22 -4.11
N LEU A 543 5.80 -7.74 -4.48
CA LEU A 543 6.33 -6.46 -3.98
C LEU A 543 5.38 -5.31 -4.34
N ARG A 544 4.97 -5.24 -5.61
CA ARG A 544 4.07 -4.20 -6.12
C ARG A 544 2.71 -4.23 -5.44
N CYS A 545 2.11 -5.42 -5.26
CA CYS A 545 0.86 -5.58 -4.53
C CYS A 545 0.93 -4.97 -3.12
N LYS A 546 1.90 -5.37 -2.30
CA LYS A 546 2.02 -4.86 -0.93
C LYS A 546 2.27 -3.35 -0.90
N LEU A 547 3.12 -2.85 -1.81
CA LEU A 547 3.43 -1.43 -1.90
C LEU A 547 2.23 -0.60 -2.38
N ALA A 548 1.39 -1.12 -3.27
CA ALA A 548 0.14 -0.49 -3.68
C ALA A 548 -0.87 -0.42 -2.52
N VAL A 549 -0.99 -1.49 -1.72
CA VAL A 549 -1.81 -1.48 -0.49
C VAL A 549 -1.28 -0.46 0.52
N PHE A 550 0.05 -0.33 0.66
CA PHE A 550 0.61 0.74 1.50
C PHE A 550 0.28 2.13 0.94
N GLY A 551 0.25 2.25 -0.39
CA GLY A 551 -0.09 3.47 -1.12
C GLY A 551 1.11 4.15 -1.77
N ALA A 552 2.12 3.36 -2.14
CA ALA A 552 3.26 3.83 -2.90
C ALA A 552 2.88 4.13 -4.37
N THR A 553 3.63 5.03 -4.99
CA THR A 553 3.54 5.37 -6.41
C THR A 553 4.90 5.27 -7.11
N LYS A 554 4.94 5.55 -8.42
CA LYS A 554 6.17 5.55 -9.23
C LYS A 554 6.97 4.25 -9.10
N PHE A 555 6.32 3.12 -9.42
CA PHE A 555 7.00 1.84 -9.46
C PHE A 555 8.06 1.82 -10.56
N ASP A 556 9.32 1.78 -10.14
CA ASP A 556 10.48 1.80 -11.01
C ASP A 556 11.36 0.58 -10.70
N PRO A 557 11.08 -0.56 -11.36
CA PRO A 557 11.87 -1.78 -11.20
C PRO A 557 13.32 -1.52 -11.60
N ARG A 558 14.27 -1.95 -10.76
CA ARG A 558 15.70 -1.82 -11.05
C ARG A 558 16.35 -3.17 -11.37
N SER A 559 15.64 -4.25 -11.11
CA SER A 559 15.87 -5.63 -11.58
C SER A 559 14.62 -6.44 -11.29
N ASP A 560 14.62 -7.74 -11.60
CA ASP A 560 13.50 -8.65 -11.28
C ASP A 560 13.33 -8.91 -9.76
N ARG A 561 14.24 -8.38 -8.93
CA ARG A 561 14.35 -8.68 -7.50
C ARG A 561 14.12 -7.48 -6.59
N TRP A 562 14.07 -6.25 -7.13
CA TRP A 562 13.82 -5.05 -6.33
C TRP A 562 13.32 -3.85 -7.15
N VAL A 563 12.54 -2.99 -6.49
CA VAL A 563 11.82 -1.85 -7.07
C VAL A 563 12.01 -0.61 -6.22
N ARG A 564 12.10 0.55 -6.88
CA ARG A 564 11.99 1.86 -6.23
C ARG A 564 10.56 2.36 -6.33
N VAL A 565 10.10 2.99 -5.25
CA VAL A 565 8.79 3.63 -5.17
C VAL A 565 8.90 4.93 -4.39
N THR A 566 7.83 5.72 -4.42
CA THR A 566 7.69 6.94 -3.64
C THR A 566 6.43 6.88 -2.78
N PHE A 567 6.56 7.16 -1.49
CA PHE A 567 5.44 7.33 -0.55
C PHE A 567 5.07 8.80 -0.39
N PHE A 568 3.80 9.06 -0.08
CA PHE A 568 3.26 10.42 0.17
C PHE A 568 3.49 11.41 -0.98
N GLN A 569 3.73 10.92 -2.19
CA GLN A 569 3.88 11.77 -3.34
C GLN A 569 2.52 12.36 -3.73
N GLY A 570 2.41 13.68 -3.75
CA GLY A 570 1.14 14.40 -3.95
C GLY A 570 0.32 14.60 -2.67
N ALA A 571 0.72 14.00 -1.54
CA ALA A 571 0.01 14.16 -0.27
C ALA A 571 0.05 15.63 0.21
N PRO A 572 -0.97 16.08 0.96
CA PRO A 572 -0.98 17.42 1.54
C PRO A 572 0.26 17.68 2.42
N LEU A 573 0.63 18.95 2.55
CA LEU A 573 1.61 19.42 3.53
C LEU A 573 0.99 19.39 4.94
N LEU A 574 1.80 19.46 6.00
CA LEU A 574 1.29 19.39 7.38
C LEU A 574 0.25 20.47 7.71
N ASP A 575 0.41 21.66 7.13
CA ASP A 575 -0.51 22.79 7.26
C ASP A 575 -1.69 22.75 6.27
N GLU A 576 -1.75 21.73 5.39
CA GLU A 576 -2.80 21.50 4.39
C GLU A 576 -3.58 20.19 4.64
N ILE A 577 -3.34 19.50 5.77
CA ILE A 577 -3.97 18.21 6.06
C ILE A 577 -5.49 18.36 5.96
N SER A 578 -6.05 17.60 5.03
CA SER A 578 -7.47 17.58 4.71
C SER A 578 -7.85 16.19 4.21
N GLU A 579 -9.15 15.91 4.11
CA GLU A 579 -9.67 14.69 3.51
C GLU A 579 -9.56 14.67 1.97
N GLY A 580 -8.91 15.68 1.38
CA GLY A 580 -8.87 15.92 -0.06
C GLY A 580 -8.09 14.88 -0.86
N GLU A 581 -8.36 14.90 -2.16
CA GLU A 581 -7.88 13.91 -3.12
C GLU A 581 -6.48 14.16 -3.68
N TRP A 582 -5.63 13.13 -3.62
CA TRP A 582 -4.27 13.19 -4.16
C TRP A 582 -3.83 11.95 -4.96
N LEU A 583 -4.78 11.27 -5.61
CA LEU A 583 -4.48 10.15 -6.51
C LEU A 583 -3.69 10.65 -7.74
N PHE A 584 -2.75 9.85 -8.26
CA PHE A 584 -1.93 10.14 -9.44
C PHE A 584 -1.20 11.50 -9.39
N PRO A 585 -0.12 11.63 -8.58
CA PRO A 585 0.59 12.89 -8.43
C PRO A 585 1.19 13.37 -9.75
N LEU A 586 1.01 14.65 -10.06
CA LEU A 586 1.52 15.33 -11.25
C LEU A 586 2.49 16.45 -10.86
N LEU A 587 3.48 16.71 -11.71
CA LEU A 587 4.25 17.94 -11.63
C LEU A 587 3.33 19.15 -11.76
N PRO A 588 3.59 20.24 -11.01
CA PRO A 588 2.91 21.52 -11.25
C PRO A 588 3.16 22.01 -12.68
N SER A 589 2.11 22.54 -13.30
CA SER A 589 2.19 23.19 -14.59
C SER A 589 3.06 24.46 -14.53
N LYS A 590 3.60 24.87 -15.68
CA LYS A 590 4.35 26.14 -15.80
C LYS A 590 3.51 27.36 -15.37
N LEU A 591 2.20 27.30 -15.58
CA LEU A 591 1.26 28.34 -15.17
C LEU A 591 1.17 28.45 -13.64
N GLU A 592 1.02 27.31 -12.95
CA GLU A 592 0.99 27.28 -11.47
C GLU A 592 2.30 27.82 -10.89
N LEU A 593 3.45 27.42 -11.44
CA LEU A 593 4.76 27.90 -11.01
C LEU A 593 4.96 29.41 -11.24
N GLY A 594 4.38 29.96 -12.32
CA GLY A 594 4.50 31.38 -12.65
C GLY A 594 3.59 32.30 -11.83
N GLN A 595 2.40 31.84 -11.41
CA GLN A 595 1.45 32.64 -10.65
C GLN A 595 1.95 32.98 -9.23
N GLN A 596 2.68 32.07 -8.58
CA GLN A 596 3.26 32.33 -7.26
C GLN A 596 4.43 33.34 -7.30
N GLN A 597 5.22 33.37 -8.37
CA GLN A 597 6.30 34.35 -8.55
C GLN A 597 5.76 35.78 -8.66
N GLN A 598 4.59 35.97 -9.31
CA GLN A 598 3.94 37.29 -9.41
C GLN A 598 3.32 37.76 -8.08
N HIS A 599 2.75 36.85 -7.28
CA HIS A 599 2.23 37.20 -5.95
C HIS A 599 3.33 37.58 -4.95
N GLN A 600 4.51 36.93 -5.00
CA GLN A 600 5.66 37.30 -4.18
C GLN A 600 6.27 38.64 -4.62
N GLN A 601 6.30 38.96 -5.92
CA GLN A 601 6.75 40.27 -6.40
C GLN A 601 5.80 41.43 -6.02
N HIS A 602 4.48 41.18 -5.96
CA HIS A 602 3.51 42.21 -5.59
C HIS A 602 3.43 42.49 -4.08
N GLN A 603 3.80 41.55 -3.21
CA GLN A 603 3.91 41.80 -1.77
C GLN A 603 5.21 42.52 -1.35
N GLY A 604 6.18 42.67 -2.26
CA GLY A 604 7.43 43.41 -2.04
C GLY A 604 7.37 44.90 -2.41
N ILE A 605 6.23 45.43 -2.88
CA ILE A 605 6.07 46.85 -3.22
C ILE A 605 5.25 47.53 -2.11
N VAL A 606 5.96 48.09 -1.13
CA VAL A 606 5.38 49.12 -0.25
C VAL A 606 5.19 50.37 -1.12
N PRO A 607 3.96 50.90 -1.30
CA PRO A 607 3.75 52.19 -1.96
C PRO A 607 4.40 53.28 -1.11
N GLY A 608 5.24 54.09 -1.72
CA GLY A 608 6.05 55.11 -1.06
C GLY A 608 5.25 56.14 -0.27
N GLU A 609 5.83 56.56 0.85
CA GLU A 609 5.50 57.83 1.50
C GLU A 609 6.15 58.97 0.68
N GLU A 610 5.33 59.67 -0.11
CA GLU A 610 5.55 61.07 -0.44
C GLU A 610 4.41 61.90 0.20
N LEU A 611 4.69 62.49 1.37
CA LEU A 611 4.50 63.91 1.72
C LEU A 611 4.77 64.17 3.22
#